data_AF-A0A8K9UIG9-F1
#
_entry.id   AF-A0A8K9UIG9-F1
#
_cell.length_a   1.000
_cell.length_b   1.000
_cell.length_c   1.000
_cell.angle_alpha   90.00
_cell.angle_beta   90.00
_cell.angle_gamma   90.00
#
_symmetry.space_group_name_H-M   'P 1'
#
loop_
_entity.id
_entity.type
_entity.pdbx_description
1 polymer ?
#
loop_
_entity_poly.entity_id
_entity_poly.type
_entity_poly.pdbx_seq_one_letter_code
_entity_poly.pdbx_strand_id
1 'polypeptide(L)'
;MLYCRIWLVDSVSLQRMLYCGIWLVDSVFLQRVLYCRIWLVDSVFLQRVLYCRIWLVDSFFFSRVLYCRIWLVDSVSLQRMLYCRIWLVDSVSLQRMLYCRIWLVDSVSLQRMLYCRIWLVDSVFLQRVLYCRIWLVDSVSLQRVLYCRIWLVDSVSLQRMLYCGIWLVDSVSLQRVLYCRIWLVDSVSLQRVLYCRIWLVDSVSLQRVLYCRIWLVDSVSLQRMLYCRIWLVDSVSLQRVLYCRIWLVDSVYLQRVLYCRIWLVDSVYLQRVLYCRIWLVDSVYLQRVLYCRIWLVDSVYLQRVLYCGIWLVDSVFLQRVLYCRIWLVDSVSLQRMLYCRIWLVDSVSLQRVLYCRIWLVDSVSLQRVLYCRIWLVDSVSLQRMLYCRIWLVDSVSLKRVLYCRIWLVDSVSLQRVLYCRIWLVDSVSLQRVLYCRIWLVDSSAPVNGVADTVPCKSIRPP
;
A
#
# COMPACT_ATOMS: atom_id res chain seq x y z
N MET A 1 -23.66 66.04 13.95
CA MET A 1 -22.57 66.70 13.19
C MET A 1 -22.39 65.97 11.87
N LEU A 2 -22.55 66.67 10.74
CA LEU A 2 -22.50 66.06 9.40
C LEU A 2 -21.08 65.74 8.93
N TYR A 3 -20.09 66.52 9.37
CA TYR A 3 -18.71 66.40 8.93
C TYR A 3 -17.78 66.85 10.06
N CYS A 4 -16.72 66.09 10.35
CA CYS A 4 -15.69 66.49 11.32
C CYS A 4 -14.30 66.16 10.80
N ARG A 5 -13.39 67.15 10.86
CA ARG A 5 -11.96 66.99 10.60
C ARG A 5 -11.22 67.41 11.87
N ILE A 6 -10.39 66.52 12.40
CA ILE A 6 -9.66 66.74 13.65
C ILE A 6 -8.17 66.52 13.38
N TRP A 7 -7.36 67.39 13.97
CA TRP A 7 -5.91 67.44 13.87
C TRP A 7 -5.33 67.69 15.26
N LEU A 8 -4.25 66.98 15.63
CA LEU A 8 -3.39 67.27 16.79
C LEU A 8 -4.17 67.36 18.11
N VAL A 9 -4.67 66.22 18.59
CA VAL A 9 -5.40 66.14 19.87
C VAL A 9 -5.01 64.85 20.59
N ASP A 10 -4.85 64.90 21.91
CA ASP A 10 -4.50 63.72 22.72
C ASP A 10 -5.61 62.65 22.71
N SER A 11 -6.88 63.07 22.78
CA SER A 11 -8.02 62.15 22.75
C SER A 11 -9.26 62.70 22.06
N VAL A 12 -9.92 61.85 21.29
CA VAL A 12 -11.15 62.19 20.55
C VAL A 12 -12.23 61.17 20.84
N SER A 13 -13.35 61.62 21.41
CA SER A 13 -14.56 60.82 21.54
C SER A 13 -15.71 61.43 20.74
N LEU A 14 -16.18 60.74 19.70
CA LEU A 14 -17.31 61.21 18.89
C LEU A 14 -18.41 60.16 18.80
N GLN A 15 -19.65 60.64 18.85
CA GLN A 15 -20.84 59.83 18.66
C GLN A 15 -21.67 60.36 17.48
N ARG A 16 -22.22 59.44 16.67
CA ARG A 16 -23.19 59.72 15.59
C ARG A 16 -22.68 60.72 14.56
N MET A 17 -21.77 60.25 13.70
CA MET A 17 -21.15 61.04 12.63
C MET A 17 -21.47 60.45 11.25
N LEU A 18 -21.67 61.30 10.23
CA LEU A 18 -21.75 60.82 8.85
C LEU A 18 -20.33 60.65 8.29
N TYR A 19 -19.51 61.69 8.38
CA TYR A 19 -18.12 61.69 7.89
C TYR A 19 -17.14 62.17 8.95
N CYS A 20 -16.04 61.45 9.11
CA CYS A 20 -14.95 61.78 10.03
C CYS A 20 -13.58 61.58 9.36
N GLY A 21 -12.71 62.57 9.48
CA GLY A 21 -11.29 62.51 9.11
C GLY A 21 -10.42 62.89 10.30
N ILE A 22 -9.56 61.98 10.76
CA ILE A 22 -8.74 62.16 11.96
C ILE A 22 -7.27 61.96 11.57
N TRP A 23 -6.43 62.87 12.06
CA TRP A 23 -4.99 62.91 11.79
C TRP A 23 -4.23 63.23 13.08
N LEU A 24 -3.17 62.46 13.39
CA LEU A 24 -2.23 62.74 14.49
C LEU A 24 -2.95 62.86 15.85
N VAL A 25 -3.40 61.74 16.39
CA VAL A 25 -4.14 61.67 17.66
C VAL A 25 -3.67 60.44 18.45
N ASP A 26 -3.53 60.53 19.77
CA ASP A 26 -3.06 59.36 20.56
C ASP A 26 -4.20 58.35 20.75
N SER A 27 -5.42 58.82 21.02
CA SER A 27 -6.57 57.93 21.24
C SER A 27 -7.87 58.38 20.57
N VAL A 28 -8.49 57.46 19.82
CA VAL A 28 -9.74 57.70 19.10
C VAL A 28 -10.83 56.72 19.51
N PHE A 29 -11.95 57.23 20.01
CA PHE A 29 -13.17 56.48 20.23
C PHE A 29 -14.31 57.02 19.35
N LEU A 30 -14.74 56.26 18.33
CA LEU A 30 -15.94 56.63 17.55
C LEU A 30 -17.06 55.59 17.67
N GLN A 31 -18.27 56.11 17.83
CA GLN A 31 -19.48 55.30 17.88
C GLN A 31 -20.49 55.75 16.82
N ARG A 32 -20.98 54.81 16.00
CA ARG A 32 -21.97 55.03 14.92
C ARG A 32 -21.47 56.04 13.89
N VAL A 33 -20.56 55.61 13.02
CA VAL A 33 -20.04 56.43 11.92
C VAL A 33 -20.38 55.81 10.56
N LEU A 34 -20.72 56.59 9.54
CA LEU A 34 -20.84 56.01 8.19
C LEU A 34 -19.45 55.87 7.54
N TYR A 35 -18.68 56.96 7.51
CA TYR A 35 -17.40 57.01 6.81
C TYR A 35 -16.27 57.57 7.69
N CYS A 36 -15.20 56.79 7.87
CA CYS A 36 -14.00 57.20 8.58
C CYS A 36 -12.74 57.12 7.70
N ARG A 37 -11.90 58.14 7.80
CA ARG A 37 -10.48 58.09 7.42
C ARG A 37 -9.63 58.42 8.64
N ILE A 38 -8.70 57.54 8.96
CA ILE A 38 -7.82 57.67 10.14
C ILE A 38 -6.38 57.50 9.66
N TRP A 39 -5.52 58.39 10.14
CA TRP A 39 -4.10 58.46 9.80
C TRP A 39 -3.29 58.79 11.05
N LEU A 40 -2.22 58.01 11.31
CA LEU A 40 -1.26 58.25 12.40
C LEU A 40 -1.95 58.38 13.76
N VAL A 41 -2.35 57.24 14.33
CA VAL A 41 -3.01 57.18 15.63
C VAL A 41 -2.50 56.00 16.44
N ASP A 42 -2.15 56.19 17.72
CA ASP A 42 -1.61 55.09 18.54
C ASP A 42 -2.71 54.06 18.87
N SER A 43 -3.89 54.52 19.28
CA SER A 43 -4.99 53.64 19.68
C SER A 43 -6.34 54.04 19.08
N VAL A 44 -6.98 53.09 18.40
CA VAL A 44 -8.29 53.33 17.78
C VAL A 44 -9.31 52.28 18.22
N PHE A 45 -10.38 52.76 18.85
CA PHE A 45 -11.57 51.97 19.16
C PHE A 45 -12.79 52.46 18.38
N LEU A 46 -13.42 51.54 17.65
CA LEU A 46 -14.55 51.89 16.80
C LEU A 46 -15.72 50.91 16.92
N GLN A 47 -16.90 51.49 17.08
CA GLN A 47 -18.14 50.74 17.26
C GLN A 47 -19.19 51.16 16.25
N ARG A 48 -19.61 50.19 15.40
CA ARG A 48 -20.60 50.38 14.32
C ARG A 48 -20.17 51.43 13.30
N VAL A 49 -19.28 51.03 12.39
CA VAL A 49 -18.91 51.86 11.23
C VAL A 49 -19.44 51.23 9.94
N LEU A 50 -19.74 51.98 8.87
CA LEU A 50 -20.00 51.35 7.57
C LEU A 50 -18.70 51.15 6.79
N TYR A 51 -17.92 52.22 6.64
CA TYR A 51 -16.72 52.26 5.81
C TYR A 51 -15.54 52.92 6.53
N CYS A 52 -14.41 52.21 6.61
CA CYS A 52 -13.17 52.73 7.18
C CYS A 52 -11.98 52.56 6.23
N ARG A 53 -11.13 53.58 6.19
CA ARG A 53 -9.74 53.48 5.72
C ARG A 53 -8.80 53.92 6.83
N ILE A 54 -7.83 53.07 7.15
CA ILE A 54 -6.89 53.27 8.26
C ILE A 54 -5.48 53.08 7.73
N TRP A 55 -4.58 53.95 8.19
CA TRP A 55 -3.17 53.99 7.85
C TRP A 55 -2.36 54.33 9.10
N LEU A 56 -1.26 53.60 9.34
CA LEU A 56 -0.26 53.89 10.38
C LEU A 56 -0.91 54.01 11.77
N VAL A 57 -1.23 52.87 12.37
CA VAL A 57 -1.85 52.80 13.70
C VAL A 57 -1.17 51.70 14.50
N ASP A 58 -0.84 51.92 15.76
CA ASP A 58 -0.18 50.88 16.56
C ASP A 58 -1.20 49.79 16.96
N SER A 59 -2.31 50.21 17.57
CA SER A 59 -3.33 49.29 18.09
C SER A 59 -4.74 49.63 17.64
N PHE A 60 -5.44 48.60 17.16
CA PHE A 60 -6.73 48.77 16.52
C PHE A 60 -7.78 47.75 16.99
N PHE A 61 -8.93 48.22 17.49
CA PHE A 61 -10.10 47.38 17.84
C PHE A 61 -11.42 47.84 17.17
N PHE A 62 -12.08 46.94 16.44
CA PHE A 62 -13.40 47.14 15.83
C PHE A 62 -14.39 46.07 16.31
N SER A 63 -15.62 46.51 16.61
CA SER A 63 -16.69 45.57 17.01
C SER A 63 -17.73 45.25 15.93
N ARG A 64 -18.01 46.17 14.99
CA ARG A 64 -18.92 46.00 13.85
C ARG A 64 -18.57 46.99 12.74
N VAL A 65 -18.16 46.51 11.56
CA VAL A 65 -18.01 47.33 10.35
C VAL A 65 -18.44 46.57 9.11
N LEU A 66 -18.98 47.23 8.09
CA LEU A 66 -19.24 46.54 6.82
C LEU A 66 -17.95 46.39 5.99
N TYR A 67 -17.21 47.47 5.81
CA TYR A 67 -16.04 47.54 4.92
C TYR A 67 -14.84 48.22 5.56
N CYS A 68 -13.69 47.52 5.62
CA CYS A 68 -12.43 48.10 6.06
C CYS A 68 -11.28 47.86 5.07
N ARG A 69 -10.40 48.87 4.96
CA ARG A 69 -9.04 48.73 4.42
C ARG A 69 -8.05 49.22 5.46
N ILE A 70 -7.08 48.37 5.79
CA ILE A 70 -6.08 48.60 6.84
C ILE A 70 -4.69 48.43 6.21
N TRP A 71 -3.78 49.34 6.55
CA TRP A 71 -2.40 49.41 6.06
C TRP A 71 -1.47 49.80 7.21
N LEU A 72 -0.33 49.10 7.35
CA LEU A 72 0.76 49.44 8.28
C LEU A 72 0.25 49.59 9.72
N VAL A 73 0.00 48.46 10.38
CA VAL A 73 -0.53 48.43 11.76
C VAL A 73 0.15 47.34 12.54
N ASP A 74 0.50 47.55 13.81
CA ASP A 74 1.15 46.50 14.61
C ASP A 74 0.13 45.42 15.01
N SER A 75 -1.03 45.85 15.54
CA SER A 75 -2.07 44.93 16.03
C SER A 75 -3.49 45.26 15.58
N VAL A 76 -4.13 44.29 14.91
CA VAL A 76 -5.49 44.42 14.40
C VAL A 76 -6.43 43.41 15.05
N SER A 77 -7.49 43.89 15.69
CA SER A 77 -8.57 43.06 16.23
C SER A 77 -9.94 43.47 15.68
N LEU A 78 -10.54 42.63 14.84
CA LEU A 78 -11.83 42.91 14.20
C LEU A 78 -12.89 41.89 14.57
N GLN A 79 -14.08 42.37 14.91
CA GLN A 79 -15.26 41.55 15.09
C GLN A 79 -16.37 41.95 14.12
N ARG A 80 -17.07 40.95 13.59
CA ARG A 80 -18.32 41.07 12.80
C ARG A 80 -18.20 42.02 11.61
N MET A 81 -17.63 41.52 10.52
CA MET A 81 -17.45 42.33 9.31
C MET A 81 -17.90 41.61 8.05
N LEU A 82 -18.32 42.37 7.04
CA LEU A 82 -18.59 41.79 5.72
C LEU A 82 -17.29 41.66 4.92
N TYR A 83 -16.48 42.72 4.86
CA TYR A 83 -15.34 42.80 3.96
C TYR A 83 -14.12 43.49 4.58
N CYS A 84 -12.98 42.81 4.58
CA CYS A 84 -11.69 43.40 4.97
C CYS A 84 -10.57 43.13 3.98
N ARG A 85 -9.72 44.15 3.80
CA ARG A 85 -8.37 44.02 3.22
C ARG A 85 -7.35 44.54 4.23
N ILE A 86 -6.33 43.73 4.48
CA ILE A 86 -5.26 44.00 5.45
C ILE A 86 -3.93 43.82 4.72
N TRP A 87 -3.01 44.76 4.94
CA TRP A 87 -1.68 44.83 4.33
C TRP A 87 -0.66 45.27 5.38
N LEU A 88 0.48 44.56 5.45
CA LEU A 88 1.64 44.92 6.30
C LEU A 88 1.22 45.12 7.75
N VAL A 89 1.00 44.00 8.46
CA VAL A 89 0.57 44.01 9.86
C VAL A 89 1.29 42.93 10.63
N ASP A 90 1.75 43.19 11.86
CA ASP A 90 2.45 42.15 12.64
C ASP A 90 1.47 41.08 13.13
N SER A 91 0.34 41.51 13.71
CA SER A 91 -0.66 40.60 14.27
C SER A 91 -2.10 40.91 13.89
N VAL A 92 -2.80 39.89 13.38
CA VAL A 92 -4.20 40.00 12.94
C VAL A 92 -5.08 38.98 13.66
N SER A 93 -6.12 39.46 14.34
CA SER A 93 -7.18 38.65 14.94
C SER A 93 -8.56 39.03 14.42
N LEU A 94 -9.19 38.15 13.62
CA LEU A 94 -10.52 38.41 13.03
C LEU A 94 -11.55 37.40 13.49
N GLN A 95 -12.73 37.89 13.87
CA GLN A 95 -13.86 37.05 14.26
C GLN A 95 -15.12 37.38 13.46
N ARG A 96 -15.77 36.34 12.92
CA ARG A 96 -17.05 36.40 12.20
C ARG A 96 -16.99 37.33 10.98
N MET A 97 -16.34 36.86 9.92
CA MET A 97 -16.20 37.62 8.69
C MET A 97 -16.79 36.89 7.49
N LEU A 98 -17.36 37.61 6.53
CA LEU A 98 -17.72 37.00 5.25
C LEU A 98 -16.50 36.90 4.33
N TYR A 99 -15.76 37.99 4.15
CA TYR A 99 -14.68 38.06 3.17
C TYR A 99 -13.43 38.77 3.71
N CYS A 100 -12.28 38.10 3.65
CA CYS A 100 -10.99 38.68 3.99
C CYS A 100 -9.91 38.41 2.94
N ARG A 101 -9.08 39.42 2.71
CA ARG A 101 -7.77 39.30 2.04
C ARG A 101 -6.69 39.85 2.96
N ILE A 102 -5.64 39.06 3.18
CA ILE A 102 -4.52 39.37 4.06
C ILE A 102 -3.23 39.17 3.27
N TRP A 103 -2.31 40.13 3.40
CA TRP A 103 -1.04 40.19 2.69
C TRP A 103 0.06 40.67 3.63
N LEU A 104 1.21 39.98 3.65
CA LEU A 104 2.41 40.37 4.40
C LEU A 104 2.10 40.60 5.88
N VAL A 105 1.91 39.51 6.62
CA VAL A 105 1.57 39.55 8.04
C VAL A 105 2.33 38.47 8.80
N ASP A 106 2.89 38.76 9.97
CA ASP A 106 3.65 37.73 10.70
C ASP A 106 2.71 36.68 11.29
N SER A 107 1.61 37.12 11.93
CA SER A 107 0.67 36.22 12.59
C SER A 107 -0.82 36.50 12.29
N VAL A 108 -1.53 35.47 11.84
CA VAL A 108 -2.95 35.55 11.47
C VAL A 108 -3.78 34.53 12.25
N SER A 109 -4.75 35.02 13.03
CA SER A 109 -5.75 34.21 13.72
C SER A 109 -7.18 34.56 13.27
N LEU A 110 -7.84 33.66 12.51
CA LEU A 110 -9.21 33.89 12.02
C LEU A 110 -10.19 32.87 12.56
N GLN A 111 -11.34 33.35 13.03
CA GLN A 111 -12.43 32.52 13.51
C GLN A 111 -13.74 32.82 12.78
N ARG A 112 -14.43 31.76 12.33
CA ARG A 112 -15.74 31.83 11.65
C ARG A 112 -15.71 32.70 10.40
N MET A 113 -15.14 32.15 9.33
CA MET A 113 -14.96 32.84 8.07
C MET A 113 -15.72 32.14 6.94
N LEU A 114 -16.39 32.89 6.06
CA LEU A 114 -16.87 32.27 4.81
C LEU A 114 -15.72 32.15 3.80
N TYR A 115 -15.00 33.24 3.55
CA TYR A 115 -13.97 33.30 2.51
C TYR A 115 -12.70 34.03 2.95
N CYS A 116 -11.55 33.36 2.82
CA CYS A 116 -10.25 33.95 3.07
C CYS A 116 -9.26 33.71 1.92
N ARG A 117 -8.45 34.74 1.63
CA ARG A 117 -7.19 34.60 0.90
C ARG A 117 -6.06 35.17 1.75
N ILE A 118 -5.01 34.37 1.93
CA ILE A 118 -3.84 34.70 2.74
C ILE A 118 -2.60 34.49 1.87
N TRP A 119 -1.68 35.45 1.93
CA TRP A 119 -0.45 35.51 1.12
C TRP A 119 0.70 36.04 1.97
N LEU A 120 1.85 35.37 1.93
CA LEU A 120 3.10 35.79 2.58
C LEU A 120 2.88 36.05 4.07
N VAL A 121 2.76 34.97 4.84
CA VAL A 121 2.50 35.03 6.29
C VAL A 121 3.33 33.98 7.00
N ASP A 122 3.95 34.30 8.13
CA ASP A 122 4.77 33.30 8.83
C ASP A 122 3.88 32.25 9.51
N SER A 123 2.83 32.69 10.19
CA SER A 123 1.93 31.81 10.94
C SER A 123 0.44 32.06 10.72
N VAL A 124 -0.29 31.00 10.34
CA VAL A 124 -1.73 31.04 10.09
C VAL A 124 -2.49 30.04 10.96
N PHE A 125 -3.40 30.55 11.78
CA PHE A 125 -4.39 29.77 12.52
C PHE A 125 -5.81 30.09 12.04
N LEU A 126 -6.52 29.10 11.50
CA LEU A 126 -7.92 29.26 11.07
C LEU A 126 -8.86 28.27 11.74
N GLN A 127 -9.98 28.78 12.25
CA GLN A 127 -11.02 27.97 12.84
C GLN A 127 -12.40 28.23 12.21
N ARG A 128 -13.08 27.15 11.80
CA ARG A 128 -14.43 27.20 11.17
C ARG A 128 -14.44 28.09 9.93
N VAL A 129 -13.83 27.59 8.86
CA VAL A 129 -13.77 28.30 7.57
C VAL A 129 -14.57 27.53 6.51
N LEU A 130 -15.31 28.21 5.63
CA LEU A 130 -15.90 27.51 4.49
C LEU A 130 -14.87 27.37 3.36
N TYR A 131 -14.23 28.47 2.96
CA TYR A 131 -13.30 28.51 1.85
C TYR A 131 -12.02 29.27 2.19
N CYS A 132 -10.86 28.65 2.01
CA CYS A 132 -9.58 29.35 2.08
C CYS A 132 -8.63 29.00 0.93
N ARG A 133 -7.81 29.99 0.57
CA ARG A 133 -6.59 29.81 -0.24
C ARG A 133 -5.42 30.43 0.52
N ILE A 134 -4.34 29.67 0.66
CA ILE A 134 -3.14 30.05 1.39
C ILE A 134 -1.94 29.83 0.47
N TRP A 135 -1.02 30.79 0.45
CA TRP A 135 0.14 30.83 -0.43
C TRP A 135 1.34 31.40 0.34
N LEU A 136 2.50 30.73 0.23
CA LEU A 136 3.78 31.19 0.80
C LEU A 136 3.65 31.48 2.29
N VAL A 137 3.59 30.41 3.09
CA VAL A 137 3.42 30.50 4.54
C VAL A 137 4.31 29.49 5.23
N ASP A 138 5.00 29.83 6.30
CA ASP A 138 5.89 28.87 6.98
C ASP A 138 5.06 27.81 7.74
N SER A 139 4.03 28.26 8.46
CA SER A 139 3.20 27.37 9.28
C SER A 139 1.69 27.60 9.15
N VAL A 140 0.96 26.53 8.82
CA VAL A 140 -0.50 26.55 8.66
C VAL A 140 -1.18 25.55 9.60
N SER A 141 -2.11 26.05 10.41
CA SER A 141 -2.99 25.24 11.26
C SER A 141 -4.47 25.54 10.99
N LEU A 142 -5.20 24.56 10.44
CA LEU A 142 -6.64 24.73 10.13
C LEU A 142 -7.50 23.73 10.88
N GLN A 143 -8.60 24.21 11.45
CA GLN A 143 -9.58 23.39 12.14
C GLN A 143 -11.00 23.62 11.63
N ARG A 144 -11.69 22.54 11.24
CA ARG A 144 -13.05 22.54 10.69
C ARG A 144 -13.17 23.42 9.45
N VAL A 145 -12.62 22.95 8.33
CA VAL A 145 -12.72 23.67 7.06
C VAL A 145 -13.40 22.83 5.99
N LEU A 146 -14.28 23.43 5.20
CA LEU A 146 -14.93 22.71 4.10
C LEU A 146 -13.98 22.59 2.89
N TYR A 147 -13.38 23.70 2.46
CA TYR A 147 -12.55 23.72 1.26
C TYR A 147 -11.25 24.52 1.45
N CYS A 148 -10.11 23.88 1.17
CA CYS A 148 -8.80 24.51 1.22
C CYS A 148 -7.97 24.23 -0.01
N ARG A 149 -7.19 25.23 -0.42
CA ARG A 149 -5.99 25.03 -1.25
C ARG A 149 -4.79 25.70 -0.58
N ILE A 150 -3.70 24.95 -0.47
CA ILE A 150 -2.45 25.37 0.18
C ILE A 150 -1.31 25.13 -0.81
N TRP A 151 -0.41 26.11 -0.92
CA TRP A 151 0.71 26.15 -1.86
C TRP A 151 1.95 26.72 -1.18
N LEU A 152 3.10 26.07 -1.35
CA LEU A 152 4.41 26.55 -0.88
C LEU A 152 4.37 26.87 0.61
N VAL A 153 4.37 25.82 1.43
CA VAL A 153 4.30 25.92 2.88
C VAL A 153 5.23 24.93 3.53
N ASP A 154 5.98 25.30 4.56
CA ASP A 154 6.91 24.36 5.19
C ASP A 154 6.14 23.32 6.03
N SER A 155 5.16 23.77 6.82
CA SER A 155 4.40 22.90 7.71
C SER A 155 2.88 23.11 7.68
N VAL A 156 2.15 22.01 7.48
CA VAL A 156 0.68 22.01 7.40
C VAL A 156 0.07 21.03 8.40
N SER A 157 -0.81 21.54 9.27
CA SER A 157 -1.61 20.75 10.20
C SER A 157 -3.11 21.00 10.03
N LEU A 158 -3.86 20.03 9.49
CA LEU A 158 -5.29 20.19 9.23
C LEU A 158 -6.14 19.18 10.01
N GLN A 159 -7.20 19.66 10.64
CA GLN A 159 -8.15 18.84 11.37
C GLN A 159 -9.59 19.06 10.88
N ARG A 160 -10.30 17.96 10.60
CA ARG A 160 -11.71 17.93 10.18
C ARG A 160 -11.94 18.70 8.90
N MET A 161 -11.59 18.09 7.78
CA MET A 161 -11.63 18.69 6.45
C MET A 161 -12.59 17.93 5.53
N LEU A 162 -13.41 18.64 4.76
CA LEU A 162 -14.13 17.97 3.65
C LEU A 162 -13.21 17.81 2.44
N TYR A 163 -12.60 18.91 1.98
CA TYR A 163 -11.72 18.92 0.82
C TYR A 163 -10.46 19.74 1.06
N CYS A 164 -9.30 19.14 0.78
CA CYS A 164 -8.04 19.87 0.70
C CYS A 164 -7.22 19.49 -0.55
N GLY A 165 -6.56 20.49 -1.14
CA GLY A 165 -5.48 20.32 -2.11
C GLY A 165 -4.21 20.97 -1.57
N ILE A 166 -3.12 20.21 -1.50
CA ILE A 166 -1.83 20.62 -0.94
C ILE A 166 -0.75 20.39 -1.98
N TRP A 167 0.11 21.37 -2.18
CA TRP A 167 1.14 21.41 -3.23
C TRP A 167 2.41 22.03 -2.69
N LEU A 168 3.56 21.38 -2.92
CA LEU A 168 4.90 21.89 -2.56
C LEU A 168 4.97 22.24 -1.07
N VAL A 169 5.04 21.19 -0.23
CA VAL A 169 5.06 21.35 1.22
C VAL A 169 6.03 20.36 1.84
N ASP A 170 6.86 20.76 2.80
CA ASP A 170 7.83 19.83 3.39
C ASP A 170 7.12 18.79 4.29
N SER A 171 6.19 19.26 5.12
CA SER A 171 5.50 18.39 6.08
C SER A 171 3.98 18.60 6.15
N VAL A 172 3.23 17.50 6.01
CA VAL A 172 1.77 17.48 6.03
C VAL A 172 1.24 16.51 7.08
N SER A 173 0.44 17.03 8.02
CA SER A 173 -0.33 16.24 8.98
C SER A 173 -1.83 16.49 8.85
N LEU A 174 -2.59 15.45 8.50
CA LEU A 174 -4.04 15.55 8.31
C LEU A 174 -4.81 14.57 9.18
N GLN A 175 -5.84 15.08 9.86
CA GLN A 175 -6.73 14.26 10.68
C GLN A 175 -8.19 14.45 10.29
N ARG A 176 -8.91 13.34 10.07
CA ARG A 176 -10.34 13.31 9.70
C ARG A 176 -10.62 14.10 8.43
N VAL A 177 -10.23 13.54 7.28
CA VAL A 177 -10.39 14.17 5.98
C VAL A 177 -11.29 13.32 5.09
N LEU A 178 -12.27 13.92 4.41
CA LEU A 178 -13.04 13.19 3.41
C LEU A 178 -12.27 13.05 2.10
N TYR A 179 -11.76 14.16 1.55
CA TYR A 179 -11.05 14.16 0.29
C TYR A 179 -9.76 14.98 0.36
N CYS A 180 -8.63 14.38 0.00
CA CYS A 180 -7.38 15.11 -0.20
C CYS A 180 -6.66 14.76 -1.50
N ARG A 181 -5.99 15.78 -2.04
CA ARG A 181 -4.95 15.65 -3.07
C ARG A 181 -3.66 16.27 -2.54
N ILE A 182 -2.57 15.52 -2.61
CA ILE A 182 -1.26 15.92 -2.14
C ILE A 182 -0.27 15.68 -3.27
N TRP A 183 0.58 16.67 -3.53
CA TRP A 183 1.54 16.72 -4.64
C TRP A 183 2.83 17.36 -4.18
N LEU A 184 3.98 16.70 -4.46
CA LEU A 184 5.33 17.21 -4.17
C LEU A 184 5.47 17.58 -2.69
N VAL A 185 5.59 16.56 -1.84
CA VAL A 185 5.70 16.75 -0.38
C VAL A 185 6.71 15.78 0.18
N ASP A 186 7.60 16.20 1.07
CA ASP A 186 8.63 15.29 1.58
C ASP A 186 8.02 14.27 2.56
N SER A 187 7.14 14.74 3.46
CA SER A 187 6.53 13.90 4.48
C SER A 187 5.02 14.08 4.63
N VAL A 188 4.28 12.96 4.55
CA VAL A 188 2.81 12.93 4.67
C VAL A 188 2.37 11.97 5.77
N SER A 189 1.60 12.49 6.74
CA SER A 189 0.93 11.71 7.77
C SER A 189 -0.59 11.93 7.74
N LEU A 190 -1.36 10.91 7.38
CA LEU A 190 -2.83 11.00 7.33
C LEU A 190 -3.51 10.01 8.27
N GLN A 191 -4.49 10.49 9.02
CA GLN A 191 -5.33 9.68 9.89
C GLN A 191 -6.81 9.86 9.58
N ARG A 192 -7.54 8.73 9.46
CA ARG A 192 -8.99 8.68 9.20
C ARG A 192 -9.35 9.45 7.92
N VAL A 193 -8.97 8.89 6.78
CA VAL A 193 -9.25 9.49 5.47
C VAL A 193 -10.21 8.64 4.65
N LEU A 194 -11.19 9.26 4.01
CA LEU A 194 -12.09 8.54 3.11
C LEU A 194 -11.43 8.34 1.74
N TYR A 195 -10.94 9.40 1.13
CA TYR A 195 -10.30 9.37 -0.18
C TYR A 195 -9.02 10.21 -0.23
N CYS A 196 -7.91 9.62 -0.64
CA CYS A 196 -6.67 10.37 -0.91
C CYS A 196 -6.04 10.00 -2.26
N ARG A 197 -5.40 11.00 -2.87
CA ARG A 197 -4.44 10.85 -3.96
C ARG A 197 -3.14 11.52 -3.56
N ILE A 198 -2.05 10.78 -3.65
CA ILE A 198 -0.70 11.22 -3.26
C ILE A 198 0.23 10.97 -4.44
N TRP A 199 1.06 11.95 -4.76
CA TRP A 199 1.94 11.98 -5.92
C TRP A 199 3.26 12.63 -5.54
N LEU A 200 4.39 12.00 -5.90
CA LEU A 200 5.74 12.53 -5.70
C LEU A 200 5.98 12.93 -4.25
N VAL A 201 6.17 11.93 -3.39
CA VAL A 201 6.37 12.13 -1.95
C VAL A 201 7.44 11.19 -1.45
N ASP A 202 8.38 11.64 -0.61
CA ASP A 202 9.44 10.76 -0.14
C ASP A 202 8.90 9.75 0.88
N SER A 203 8.07 10.22 1.82
CA SER A 203 7.53 9.38 2.89
C SER A 203 6.03 9.54 3.15
N VAL A 204 5.31 8.42 3.12
CA VAL A 204 3.86 8.36 3.34
C VAL A 204 3.49 7.42 4.49
N SER A 205 2.80 7.96 5.50
CA SER A 205 2.19 7.19 6.58
C SER A 205 0.67 7.38 6.63
N LEU A 206 -0.11 6.34 6.33
CA LEU A 206 -1.58 6.41 6.35
C LEU A 206 -2.18 5.44 7.37
N GLN A 207 -3.13 5.94 8.16
CA GLN A 207 -3.87 5.13 9.13
C GLN A 207 -5.39 5.27 8.95
N ARG A 208 -6.08 4.14 8.85
CA ARG A 208 -7.54 4.05 8.68
C ARG A 208 -8.01 4.82 7.45
N VAL A 209 -7.68 4.30 6.27
CA VAL A 209 -8.09 4.93 5.00
C VAL A 209 -8.96 4.00 4.18
N LEU A 210 -10.05 4.53 3.63
CA LEU A 210 -10.97 3.76 2.81
C LEU A 210 -10.43 3.57 1.40
N TYR A 211 -10.02 4.65 0.74
CA TYR A 211 -9.49 4.60 -0.62
C TYR A 211 -8.23 5.46 -0.77
N CYS A 212 -7.14 4.86 -1.24
CA CYS A 212 -5.94 5.60 -1.62
C CYS A 212 -5.42 5.22 -3.01
N ARG A 213 -4.82 6.22 -3.67
CA ARG A 213 -3.91 6.03 -4.81
C ARG A 213 -2.60 6.74 -4.50
N ILE A 214 -1.50 6.03 -4.63
CA ILE A 214 -0.15 6.49 -4.35
C ILE A 214 0.70 6.23 -5.59
N TRP A 215 1.49 7.22 -5.98
CA TRP A 215 2.32 7.23 -7.19
C TRP A 215 3.65 7.91 -6.89
N LEU A 216 4.77 7.28 -7.30
CA LEU A 216 6.12 7.83 -7.20
C LEU A 216 6.44 8.25 -5.76
N VAL A 217 6.69 7.27 -4.91
CA VAL A 217 6.97 7.50 -3.49
C VAL A 217 8.09 6.58 -3.03
N ASP A 218 9.07 7.06 -2.28
CA ASP A 218 10.19 6.20 -1.87
C ASP A 218 9.72 5.19 -0.80
N SER A 219 8.95 5.67 0.19
CA SER A 219 8.50 4.84 1.31
C SER A 219 7.02 5.00 1.67
N VAL A 220 6.32 3.85 1.73
CA VAL A 220 4.89 3.80 2.03
C VAL A 220 4.61 2.86 3.21
N SER A 221 3.98 3.41 4.26
CA SER A 221 3.47 2.65 5.40
C SER A 221 1.96 2.84 5.58
N LEU A 222 1.17 1.80 5.33
CA LEU A 222 -0.29 1.87 5.43
C LEU A 222 -0.85 0.89 6.47
N GLN A 223 -1.74 1.38 7.33
CA GLN A 223 -2.43 0.58 8.32
C GLN A 223 -3.95 0.71 8.20
N ARG A 224 -4.64 -0.44 8.18
CA ARG A 224 -6.11 -0.55 8.13
C ARG A 224 -6.68 0.13 6.89
N MET A 225 -6.51 -0.53 5.75
CA MET A 225 -6.92 -0.03 4.45
C MET A 225 -8.05 -0.88 3.87
N LEU A 226 -9.06 -0.23 3.27
CA LEU A 226 -10.06 -0.97 2.49
C LEU A 226 -9.56 -1.19 1.06
N TYR A 227 -9.15 -0.12 0.38
CA TYR A 227 -8.67 -0.18 -0.99
C TYR A 227 -7.42 0.68 -1.19
N CYS A 228 -6.35 0.10 -1.73
CA CYS A 228 -5.17 0.84 -2.16
C CYS A 228 -4.70 0.43 -3.56
N ARG A 229 -4.19 1.43 -4.30
CA ARG A 229 -3.36 1.24 -5.50
C ARG A 229 -2.04 1.97 -5.29
N ILE A 230 -0.95 1.26 -5.51
CA ILE A 230 0.42 1.74 -5.33
C ILE A 230 1.19 1.46 -6.61
N TRP A 231 1.94 2.46 -7.07
CA TRP A 231 2.68 2.45 -8.34
C TRP A 231 4.01 3.16 -8.15
N LEU A 232 5.11 2.54 -8.62
CA LEU A 232 6.45 3.12 -8.62
C LEU A 232 6.85 3.57 -7.20
N VAL A 233 7.17 2.59 -6.36
CA VAL A 233 7.55 2.85 -4.96
C VAL A 233 8.70 1.94 -4.55
N ASP A 234 9.72 2.44 -3.88
CA ASP A 234 10.87 1.58 -3.52
C ASP A 234 10.47 0.60 -2.41
N SER A 235 9.74 1.07 -1.39
CA SER A 235 9.36 0.25 -0.24
C SER A 235 7.91 0.41 0.20
N VAL A 236 7.20 -0.73 0.31
CA VAL A 236 5.79 -0.79 0.70
C VAL A 236 5.59 -1.71 1.91
N SER A 237 5.07 -1.16 3.00
CA SER A 237 4.63 -1.90 4.18
C SER A 237 3.13 -1.71 4.43
N LEU A 238 2.33 -2.76 4.23
CA LEU A 238 0.87 -2.71 4.48
C LEU A 238 0.42 -3.68 5.57
N GLN A 239 -0.39 -3.18 6.49
CA GLN A 239 -0.99 -3.97 7.56
C GLN A 239 -2.53 -3.87 7.56
N ARG A 240 -3.21 -5.02 7.60
CA ARG A 240 -4.68 -5.14 7.61
C ARG A 240 -5.30 -4.45 6.39
N VAL A 241 -5.20 -5.11 5.25
CA VAL A 241 -5.71 -4.59 3.97
C VAL A 241 -6.78 -5.51 3.41
N LEU A 242 -7.90 -4.95 2.95
CA LEU A 242 -8.92 -5.73 2.26
C LEU A 242 -8.53 -5.94 0.79
N TYR A 243 -8.22 -4.88 0.06
CA TYR A 243 -7.84 -4.96 -1.35
C TYR A 243 -6.63 -4.08 -1.66
N CYS A 244 -5.59 -4.67 -2.25
CA CYS A 244 -4.47 -3.92 -2.80
C CYS A 244 -4.10 -4.33 -4.22
N ARG A 245 -3.60 -3.35 -4.98
CA ARG A 245 -2.84 -3.55 -6.21
C ARG A 245 -1.52 -2.80 -6.10
N ILE A 246 -0.43 -3.52 -6.36
CA ILE A 246 0.94 -3.02 -6.26
C ILE A 246 1.64 -3.30 -7.59
N TRP A 247 2.34 -2.31 -8.12
CA TRP A 247 2.97 -2.31 -9.43
C TRP A 247 4.32 -1.59 -9.35
N LEU A 248 5.38 -2.20 -9.89
CA LEU A 248 6.73 -1.60 -9.98
C LEU A 248 7.21 -1.14 -8.60
N VAL A 249 7.58 -2.09 -7.75
CA VAL A 249 8.03 -1.82 -6.39
C VAL A 249 9.22 -2.72 -6.04
N ASP A 250 10.28 -2.20 -5.45
CA ASP A 250 11.45 -3.03 -5.15
C ASP A 250 11.15 -4.01 -4.00
N SER A 251 10.48 -3.52 -2.95
CA SER A 251 10.18 -4.32 -1.76
C SER A 251 8.74 -4.18 -1.24
N VAL A 252 8.08 -5.33 -1.04
CA VAL A 252 6.70 -5.42 -0.58
C VAL A 252 6.57 -6.29 0.66
N TYR A 253 6.16 -5.69 1.77
CA TYR A 253 5.75 -6.40 2.98
C TYR A 253 4.25 -6.24 3.24
N LEU A 254 3.50 -7.35 3.24
CA LEU A 254 2.06 -7.35 3.53
C LEU A 254 1.69 -8.28 4.67
N GLN A 255 0.91 -7.78 5.62
CA GLN A 255 0.39 -8.56 6.73
C GLN A 255 -1.14 -8.45 6.85
N ARG A 256 -1.81 -9.61 6.95
CA ARG A 256 -3.27 -9.74 7.06
C ARG A 256 -3.98 -9.08 5.86
N VAL A 257 -3.93 -9.75 4.71
CA VAL A 257 -4.54 -9.26 3.47
C VAL A 257 -5.64 -10.19 2.99
N LEU A 258 -6.77 -9.63 2.57
CA LEU A 258 -7.84 -10.42 1.97
C LEU A 258 -7.56 -10.68 0.48
N TYR A 259 -7.28 -9.63 -0.29
CA TYR A 259 -6.98 -9.73 -1.71
C TYR A 259 -5.80 -8.85 -2.12
N CYS A 260 -4.80 -9.43 -2.77
CA CYS A 260 -3.73 -8.67 -3.41
C CYS A 260 -3.45 -9.11 -4.84
N ARG A 261 -3.03 -8.13 -5.65
CA ARG A 261 -2.35 -8.33 -6.93
C ARG A 261 -1.03 -7.59 -6.91
N ILE A 262 0.04 -8.28 -7.24
CA ILE A 262 1.41 -7.77 -7.22
C ILE A 262 2.03 -8.07 -8.59
N TRP A 263 2.69 -7.08 -9.17
CA TRP A 263 3.26 -7.09 -10.51
C TRP A 263 4.60 -6.36 -10.51
N LEU A 264 5.63 -6.96 -11.12
CA LEU A 264 6.96 -6.34 -11.30
C LEU A 264 7.52 -5.85 -9.96
N VAL A 265 7.97 -6.79 -9.14
CA VAL A 265 8.50 -6.50 -7.80
C VAL A 265 9.71 -7.36 -7.53
N ASP A 266 10.80 -6.82 -6.99
CA ASP A 266 12.00 -7.64 -6.75
C ASP A 266 11.78 -8.61 -5.57
N SER A 267 11.17 -8.11 -4.48
CA SER A 267 10.95 -8.90 -3.27
C SER A 267 9.56 -8.77 -2.66
N VAL A 268 8.93 -9.92 -2.41
CA VAL A 268 7.57 -10.01 -1.85
C VAL A 268 7.54 -10.88 -0.61
N TYR A 269 7.17 -10.29 0.53
CA TYR A 269 6.84 -11.00 1.77
C TYR A 269 5.36 -10.83 2.12
N LEU A 270 4.60 -11.94 2.14
CA LEU A 270 3.20 -11.93 2.54
C LEU A 270 2.92 -12.86 3.72
N GLN A 271 2.20 -12.35 4.72
CA GLN A 271 1.78 -13.12 5.88
C GLN A 271 0.26 -13.03 6.10
N ARG A 272 -0.40 -14.19 6.27
CA ARG A 272 -1.85 -14.33 6.48
C ARG A 272 -2.64 -13.69 5.33
N VAL A 273 -2.66 -14.38 4.20
CA VAL A 273 -3.34 -13.91 2.99
C VAL A 273 -4.45 -14.86 2.58
N LEU A 274 -5.63 -14.32 2.23
CA LEU A 274 -6.71 -15.15 1.70
C LEU A 274 -6.51 -15.42 0.20
N TYR A 275 -6.31 -14.37 -0.60
CA TYR A 275 -6.11 -14.50 -2.04
C TYR A 275 -4.97 -13.61 -2.54
N CYS A 276 -4.02 -14.19 -3.26
CA CYS A 276 -2.99 -13.43 -3.97
C CYS A 276 -2.78 -13.89 -5.42
N ARG A 277 -2.43 -12.92 -6.26
CA ARG A 277 -1.83 -13.15 -7.59
C ARG A 277 -0.52 -12.38 -7.67
N ILE A 278 0.54 -13.06 -8.05
CA ILE A 278 1.91 -12.54 -8.13
C ILE A 278 2.44 -12.85 -9.52
N TRP A 279 3.07 -11.85 -10.15
CA TRP A 279 3.56 -11.90 -11.52
C TRP A 279 4.87 -11.13 -11.62
N LEU A 280 5.88 -11.73 -12.28
CA LEU A 280 7.18 -11.10 -12.56
C LEU A 280 7.82 -10.57 -11.27
N VAL A 281 8.32 -11.50 -10.45
CA VAL A 281 8.94 -11.17 -9.16
C VAL A 281 10.17 -12.02 -8.94
N ASP A 282 11.29 -11.48 -8.48
CA ASP A 282 12.51 -12.28 -8.30
C ASP A 282 12.36 -13.23 -7.11
N SER A 283 11.84 -12.71 -5.98
CA SER A 283 11.72 -13.49 -4.74
C SER A 283 10.36 -13.37 -4.06
N VAL A 284 9.75 -14.51 -3.76
CA VAL A 284 8.44 -14.60 -3.11
C VAL A 284 8.49 -15.47 -1.85
N TYR A 285 8.17 -14.87 -0.71
CA TYR A 285 7.92 -15.57 0.55
C TYR A 285 6.46 -15.42 0.99
N LEU A 286 5.71 -16.53 1.07
CA LEU A 286 4.35 -16.53 1.59
C LEU A 286 4.16 -17.45 2.80
N GLN A 287 3.50 -16.92 3.82
CA GLN A 287 3.15 -17.68 5.02
C GLN A 287 1.65 -17.61 5.34
N ARG A 288 1.02 -18.76 5.56
CA ARG A 288 -0.42 -18.91 5.86
C ARG A 288 -1.28 -18.30 4.77
N VAL A 289 -1.37 -18.99 3.64
CA VAL A 289 -2.15 -18.54 2.47
C VAL A 289 -3.27 -19.51 2.15
N LEU A 290 -4.47 -19.00 1.85
CA LEU A 290 -5.57 -19.85 1.41
C LEU A 290 -5.47 -20.14 -0.09
N TYR A 291 -5.31 -19.12 -0.93
CA TYR A 291 -5.18 -19.27 -2.36
C TYR A 291 -4.08 -18.37 -2.95
N CYS A 292 -3.16 -18.95 -3.71
CA CYS A 292 -2.19 -18.18 -4.49
C CYS A 292 -2.06 -18.67 -5.93
N ARG A 293 -1.80 -17.71 -6.83
CA ARG A 293 -1.26 -17.97 -8.17
C ARG A 293 0.02 -17.16 -8.36
N ILE A 294 1.07 -17.84 -8.80
CA ILE A 294 2.42 -17.28 -8.96
C ILE A 294 2.88 -17.62 -10.37
N TRP A 295 3.44 -16.61 -11.07
CA TRP A 295 3.84 -16.68 -12.47
C TRP A 295 5.15 -15.91 -12.66
N LEU A 296 6.12 -16.50 -13.38
CA LEU A 296 7.38 -15.85 -13.75
C LEU A 296 8.11 -15.31 -12.52
N VAL A 297 8.66 -16.22 -11.72
CA VAL A 297 9.35 -15.88 -10.48
C VAL A 297 10.61 -16.71 -10.33
N ASP A 298 11.74 -16.14 -9.94
CA ASP A 298 12.97 -16.93 -9.83
C ASP A 298 12.93 -17.86 -8.60
N SER A 299 12.46 -17.33 -7.47
CA SER A 299 12.42 -18.08 -6.20
C SER A 299 11.11 -17.97 -5.44
N VAL A 300 10.53 -19.11 -5.09
CA VAL A 300 9.26 -19.22 -4.35
C VAL A 300 9.39 -20.07 -3.10
N TYR A 301 9.13 -19.46 -1.94
CA TYR A 301 8.98 -20.16 -0.67
C TYR A 301 7.55 -20.01 -0.14
N LEU A 302 6.82 -21.13 0.00
CA LEU A 302 5.48 -21.14 0.60
C LEU A 302 5.39 -22.03 1.83
N GLN A 303 4.81 -21.49 2.90
CA GLN A 303 4.54 -22.24 4.13
C GLN A 303 3.07 -22.16 4.54
N ARG A 304 2.47 -23.33 4.81
CA ARG A 304 1.06 -23.48 5.23
C ARG A 304 0.10 -22.87 4.19
N VAL A 305 -0.04 -23.55 3.06
CA VAL A 305 -0.91 -23.11 1.97
C VAL A 305 -2.04 -24.11 1.72
N LEU A 306 -3.26 -23.64 1.46
CA LEU A 306 -4.36 -24.54 1.10
C LEU A 306 -4.29 -24.87 -0.40
N TYR A 307 -4.31 -23.86 -1.27
CA TYR A 307 -4.25 -24.02 -2.72
C TYR A 307 -3.20 -23.12 -3.36
N CYS A 308 -2.29 -23.69 -4.15
CA CYS A 308 -1.36 -22.94 -4.97
C CYS A 308 -1.32 -23.42 -6.43
N GLY A 309 -1.11 -22.47 -7.34
CA GLY A 309 -0.71 -22.72 -8.72
C GLY A 309 0.56 -21.94 -9.03
N ILE A 310 1.60 -22.62 -9.49
CA ILE A 310 2.94 -22.08 -9.74
C ILE A 310 3.31 -22.42 -11.19
N TRP A 311 3.79 -21.41 -11.92
CA TRP A 311 4.05 -21.48 -13.36
C TRP A 311 5.32 -20.71 -13.68
N LEU A 312 6.25 -21.30 -14.45
CA LEU A 312 7.49 -20.66 -14.92
C LEU A 312 8.28 -20.08 -13.74
N VAL A 313 8.91 -20.97 -12.96
CA VAL A 313 9.68 -20.58 -11.78
C VAL A 313 10.96 -21.39 -11.71
N ASP A 314 12.11 -20.79 -11.39
CA ASP A 314 13.36 -21.57 -11.35
C ASP A 314 13.41 -22.47 -10.12
N SER A 315 13.04 -21.94 -8.96
CA SER A 315 13.11 -22.67 -7.69
C SER A 315 11.87 -22.56 -6.82
N VAL A 316 11.34 -23.71 -6.39
CA VAL A 316 10.13 -23.83 -5.57
C VAL A 316 10.39 -24.65 -4.32
N PHE A 317 10.15 -24.04 -3.15
CA PHE A 317 10.07 -24.73 -1.85
C PHE A 317 8.68 -24.60 -1.24
N LEU A 318 8.01 -25.73 -0.99
CA LEU A 318 6.69 -25.77 -0.35
C LEU A 318 6.68 -26.62 0.92
N GLN A 319 6.10 -26.08 1.98
CA GLN A 319 5.93 -26.79 3.24
C GLN A 319 4.49 -26.73 3.74
N ARG A 320 3.91 -27.91 4.04
CA ARG A 320 2.53 -28.07 4.54
C ARG A 320 1.51 -27.45 3.58
N VAL A 321 1.32 -28.09 2.43
CA VAL A 321 0.33 -27.62 1.43
C VAL A 321 -0.70 -28.70 1.13
N LEU A 322 -1.97 -28.32 1.05
CA LEU A 322 -3.03 -29.30 0.73
C LEU A 322 -3.06 -29.62 -0.77
N TYR A 323 -3.09 -28.61 -1.63
CA TYR A 323 -3.18 -28.79 -3.07
C TYR A 323 -2.23 -27.87 -3.81
N CYS A 324 -1.37 -28.45 -4.65
CA CYS A 324 -0.53 -27.69 -5.57
C CYS A 324 -0.63 -28.17 -7.02
N ARG A 325 -0.53 -27.21 -7.94
CA ARG A 325 -0.20 -27.43 -9.35
C ARG A 325 1.09 -26.67 -9.67
N ILE A 326 2.05 -27.37 -10.25
CA ILE A 326 3.36 -26.85 -10.62
C ILE A 326 3.59 -27.18 -12.08
N TRP A 327 4.05 -26.21 -12.86
CA TRP A 327 4.27 -26.33 -14.30
C TRP A 327 5.47 -25.49 -14.74
N LEU A 328 6.39 -26.08 -15.53
CA LEU A 328 7.64 -25.46 -15.99
C LEU A 328 8.44 -24.86 -14.83
N VAL A 329 9.14 -25.72 -14.10
CA VAL A 329 9.98 -25.32 -12.97
C VAL A 329 11.27 -26.11 -12.97
N ASP A 330 12.44 -25.49 -12.77
CA ASP A 330 13.70 -26.25 -12.82
C ASP A 330 13.85 -27.13 -11.58
N SER A 331 13.56 -26.58 -10.39
CA SER A 331 13.73 -27.27 -9.12
C SER A 331 12.54 -27.17 -8.18
N VAL A 332 12.05 -28.33 -7.73
CA VAL A 332 10.89 -28.44 -6.83
C VAL A 332 11.24 -29.26 -5.59
N SER A 333 11.02 -28.66 -4.42
CA SER A 333 11.13 -29.32 -3.12
C SER A 333 9.84 -29.18 -2.31
N LEU A 334 9.13 -30.30 -2.08
CA LEU A 334 7.85 -30.30 -1.35
C LEU A 334 7.91 -31.16 -0.10
N GLN A 335 7.44 -30.60 1.01
CA GLN A 335 7.33 -31.30 2.29
C GLN A 335 5.90 -31.26 2.83
N ARG A 336 5.38 -32.43 3.22
CA ARG A 336 4.05 -32.61 3.83
C ARG A 336 2.94 -32.09 2.92
N MET A 337 2.64 -32.87 1.89
CA MET A 337 1.64 -32.54 0.87
C MET A 337 0.47 -33.51 0.90
N LEU A 338 -0.75 -33.02 0.69
CA LEU A 338 -1.89 -33.92 0.48
C LEU A 338 -2.00 -34.29 -1.00
N TYR A 339 -2.02 -33.31 -1.90
CA TYR A 339 -2.17 -33.51 -3.33
C TYR A 339 -1.23 -32.61 -4.13
N CYS A 340 -0.49 -33.20 -5.06
CA CYS A 340 0.34 -32.45 -6.00
C CYS A 340 0.23 -32.97 -7.44
N ARG A 341 0.21 -32.02 -8.39
CA ARG A 341 0.40 -32.25 -9.82
C ARG A 341 1.62 -31.47 -10.28
N ILE A 342 2.59 -32.17 -10.85
CA ILE A 342 3.87 -31.62 -11.30
C ILE A 342 4.05 -32.03 -12.77
N TRP A 343 4.48 -31.07 -13.59
CA TRP A 343 4.58 -31.18 -15.04
C TRP A 343 5.79 -30.38 -15.53
N LEU A 344 6.63 -30.98 -16.38
CA LEU A 344 7.79 -30.32 -17.00
C LEU A 344 8.69 -29.67 -15.94
N VAL A 345 9.43 -30.51 -15.22
CA VAL A 345 10.32 -30.06 -14.15
C VAL A 345 11.62 -30.84 -14.21
N ASP A 346 12.78 -30.20 -14.09
CA ASP A 346 14.06 -30.94 -14.20
C ASP A 346 14.30 -31.80 -12.96
N SER A 347 14.04 -31.24 -11.76
CA SER A 347 14.30 -31.92 -10.50
C SER A 347 13.16 -31.81 -9.48
N VAL A 348 12.69 -32.96 -8.99
CA VAL A 348 11.60 -33.07 -8.00
C VAL A 348 12.04 -33.85 -6.78
N SER A 349 11.94 -33.22 -5.60
CA SER A 349 12.12 -33.87 -4.29
C SER A 349 10.85 -33.75 -3.44
N LEU A 350 10.21 -34.89 -3.14
CA LEU A 350 8.99 -34.92 -2.34
C LEU A 350 9.16 -35.74 -1.06
N GLN A 351 8.72 -35.16 0.06
CA GLN A 351 8.72 -35.83 1.36
C GLN A 351 7.34 -35.81 2.01
N ARG A 352 6.84 -36.98 2.45
CA ARG A 352 5.54 -37.15 3.13
C ARG A 352 4.38 -36.62 2.27
N VAL A 353 4.05 -37.35 1.21
CA VAL A 353 2.97 -36.98 0.29
C VAL A 353 1.87 -38.03 0.30
N LEU A 354 0.60 -37.62 0.31
CA LEU A 354 -0.51 -38.57 0.21
C LEU A 354 -0.74 -38.99 -1.25
N TYR A 355 -0.89 -38.02 -2.15
CA TYR A 355 -1.12 -38.27 -3.57
C TYR A 355 -0.27 -37.37 -4.47
N CYS A 356 0.47 -37.95 -5.41
CA CYS A 356 1.18 -37.22 -6.45
C CYS A 356 0.93 -37.75 -7.87
N ARG A 357 0.91 -36.82 -8.83
CA ARG A 357 1.03 -37.08 -10.27
C ARG A 357 2.19 -36.28 -10.81
N ILE A 358 3.13 -36.96 -11.46
CA ILE A 358 4.37 -36.39 -12.00
C ILE A 358 4.46 -36.80 -13.47
N TRP A 359 4.78 -35.83 -14.32
CA TRP A 359 4.84 -35.96 -15.79
C TRP A 359 6.03 -35.18 -16.33
N LEU A 360 6.82 -35.79 -17.22
CA LEU A 360 7.94 -35.14 -17.92
C LEU A 360 8.90 -34.47 -16.93
N VAL A 361 9.70 -35.30 -16.26
CA VAL A 361 10.67 -34.83 -15.26
C VAL A 361 11.97 -35.58 -15.41
N ASP A 362 13.13 -34.93 -15.37
CA ASP A 362 14.40 -35.64 -15.55
C ASP A 362 14.74 -36.48 -14.30
N SER A 363 14.54 -35.89 -13.11
CA SER A 363 14.87 -36.55 -11.85
C SER A 363 13.80 -36.43 -10.76
N VAL A 364 13.39 -37.59 -10.22
CA VAL A 364 12.37 -37.69 -9.17
C VAL A 364 12.92 -38.44 -7.95
N SER A 365 12.85 -37.80 -6.78
CA SER A 365 13.12 -38.42 -5.48
C SER A 365 11.90 -38.32 -4.56
N LEU A 366 11.28 -39.46 -4.22
CA LEU A 366 10.11 -39.52 -3.34
C LEU A 366 10.40 -40.30 -2.06
N GLN A 367 10.04 -39.71 -0.92
CA GLN A 367 10.14 -40.36 0.38
C GLN A 367 8.81 -40.32 1.14
N ARG A 368 8.35 -41.49 1.59
CA ARG A 368 7.10 -41.67 2.36
C ARG A 368 5.89 -41.15 1.58
N VAL A 369 5.48 -41.85 0.54
CA VAL A 369 4.29 -41.48 -0.25
C VAL A 369 3.27 -42.61 -0.28
N LEU A 370 1.99 -42.28 -0.14
CA LEU A 370 0.94 -43.31 -0.21
C LEU A 370 0.65 -43.70 -1.66
N TYR A 371 0.36 -42.74 -2.52
CA TYR A 371 0.00 -42.99 -3.91
C TYR A 371 0.77 -42.09 -4.88
N CYS A 372 1.48 -42.70 -5.83
CA CYS A 372 2.12 -41.97 -6.92
C CYS A 372 1.75 -42.52 -8.31
N ARG A 373 1.65 -41.60 -9.27
CA ARG A 373 1.69 -41.90 -10.71
C ARG A 373 2.81 -41.07 -11.33
N ILE A 374 3.72 -41.74 -12.03
CA ILE A 374 4.90 -41.15 -12.66
C ILE A 374 4.89 -41.57 -14.13
N TRP A 375 5.15 -40.62 -15.02
CA TRP A 375 5.13 -40.78 -16.48
C TRP A 375 6.30 -40.01 -17.10
N LEU A 376 7.05 -40.64 -18.00
CA LEU A 376 8.12 -40.01 -18.78
C LEU A 376 9.14 -39.32 -17.87
N VAL A 377 10.00 -40.12 -17.25
CA VAL A 377 11.01 -39.63 -16.32
C VAL A 377 12.33 -40.37 -16.53
N ASP A 378 13.46 -39.68 -16.58
CA ASP A 378 14.74 -40.37 -16.82
C ASP A 378 15.18 -41.16 -15.57
N SER A 379 15.06 -40.56 -14.39
CA SER A 379 15.50 -41.18 -13.13
C SER A 379 14.48 -41.07 -12.00
N VAL A 380 14.13 -42.22 -11.41
CA VAL A 380 13.18 -42.32 -10.30
C VAL A 380 13.79 -43.03 -9.10
N SER A 381 13.79 -42.37 -7.94
CA SER A 381 14.15 -42.95 -6.65
C SER A 381 12.99 -42.87 -5.65
N LEU A 382 12.42 -44.02 -5.27
CA LEU A 382 11.28 -44.09 -4.35
C LEU A 382 11.64 -44.84 -3.06
N GLN A 383 11.30 -44.25 -1.92
CA GLN A 383 11.52 -44.85 -0.61
C GLN A 383 10.24 -44.83 0.23
N ARG A 384 9.85 -45.99 0.78
CA ARG A 384 8.67 -46.16 1.65
C ARG A 384 7.38 -45.75 0.96
N MET A 385 6.89 -46.60 0.06
CA MET A 385 5.69 -46.33 -0.73
C MET A 385 4.60 -47.36 -0.45
N LEU A 386 3.32 -46.97 -0.46
CA LEU A 386 2.23 -47.96 -0.50
C LEU A 386 1.92 -48.40 -1.94
N TYR A 387 1.67 -47.45 -2.84
CA TYR A 387 1.21 -47.73 -4.19
C TYR A 387 1.89 -46.84 -5.24
N CYS A 388 2.49 -47.46 -6.25
CA CYS A 388 3.17 -46.77 -7.34
C CYS A 388 2.69 -47.27 -8.70
N ARG A 389 2.49 -46.35 -9.65
CA ARG A 389 2.46 -46.66 -11.09
C ARG A 389 3.51 -45.81 -11.80
N ILE A 390 4.37 -46.48 -12.56
CA ILE A 390 5.50 -45.89 -13.27
C ILE A 390 5.42 -46.32 -14.73
N TRP A 391 5.60 -45.37 -15.65
CA TRP A 391 5.50 -45.56 -17.10
C TRP A 391 6.62 -44.81 -17.80
N LEU A 392 7.32 -45.47 -18.73
CA LEU A 392 8.35 -44.88 -19.59
C LEU A 392 9.43 -44.17 -18.75
N VAL A 393 10.33 -44.96 -18.16
CA VAL A 393 11.39 -44.43 -17.31
C VAL A 393 12.70 -45.15 -17.56
N ASP A 394 13.82 -44.44 -17.73
CA ASP A 394 15.10 -45.10 -18.03
C ASP A 394 15.65 -45.85 -16.80
N SER A 395 15.55 -45.23 -15.62
CA SER A 395 16.07 -45.81 -14.38
C SER A 395 15.13 -45.69 -13.18
N VAL A 396 14.83 -46.83 -12.54
CA VAL A 396 13.95 -46.93 -11.37
C VAL A 396 14.66 -47.61 -10.19
N SER A 397 14.69 -46.94 -9.04
CA SER A 397 15.15 -47.51 -7.76
C SER A 397 14.07 -47.45 -6.68
N LEU A 398 13.60 -48.62 -6.23
CA LEU A 398 12.52 -48.74 -5.25
C LEU A 398 12.99 -49.41 -3.97
N LYS A 399 12.78 -48.74 -2.83
CA LYS A 399 13.10 -49.26 -1.49
C LYS A 399 11.87 -49.27 -0.59
N ARG A 400 11.50 -50.43 -0.05
CA ARG A 400 10.36 -50.62 0.86
C ARG A 400 9.03 -50.19 0.23
N VAL A 401 8.53 -50.99 -0.71
CA VAL A 401 7.25 -50.70 -1.38
C VAL A 401 6.25 -51.84 -1.17
N LEU A 402 4.97 -51.53 -0.97
CA LEU A 402 3.95 -52.58 -0.90
C LEU A 402 3.50 -53.00 -2.31
N TYR A 403 3.09 -52.06 -3.16
CA TYR A 403 2.53 -52.36 -4.48
C TYR A 403 3.10 -51.47 -5.58
N CYS A 404 3.62 -52.07 -6.65
CA CYS A 404 4.09 -51.36 -7.84
C CYS A 404 3.56 -51.97 -9.15
N ARG A 405 3.28 -51.09 -10.11
CA ARG A 405 3.22 -51.44 -11.53
C ARG A 405 4.20 -50.58 -12.30
N ILE A 406 5.05 -51.21 -13.09
CA ILE A 406 6.12 -50.59 -13.86
C ILE A 406 5.95 -51.03 -15.32
N TRP A 407 6.04 -50.08 -16.26
CA TRP A 407 5.90 -50.29 -17.69
C TRP A 407 7.01 -49.56 -18.44
N LEU A 408 7.68 -50.25 -19.37
CA LEU A 408 8.70 -49.71 -20.27
C LEU A 408 9.82 -49.02 -19.48
N VAL A 409 10.78 -49.81 -18.98
CA VAL A 409 11.90 -49.29 -18.19
C VAL A 409 13.20 -49.97 -18.56
N ASP A 410 14.27 -49.22 -18.81
CA ASP A 410 15.56 -49.82 -19.18
C ASP A 410 16.21 -50.51 -17.97
N SER A 411 16.16 -49.87 -16.80
CA SER A 411 16.78 -50.40 -15.58
C SER A 411 15.92 -50.30 -14.32
N VAL A 412 15.72 -51.43 -13.63
CA VAL A 412 14.95 -51.51 -12.39
C VAL A 412 15.78 -52.12 -11.26
N SER A 413 15.83 -51.44 -10.11
CA SER A 413 16.35 -51.97 -8.85
C SER A 413 15.29 -51.98 -7.74
N LEU A 414 14.95 -53.17 -7.24
CA LEU A 414 13.92 -53.37 -6.22
C LEU A 414 14.50 -53.94 -4.94
N GLN A 415 14.24 -53.26 -3.81
CA GLN A 415 14.65 -53.71 -2.49
C GLN A 415 13.47 -53.71 -1.50
N ARG A 416 13.16 -54.87 -0.91
CA ARG A 416 12.05 -55.06 0.05
C ARG A 416 10.70 -54.64 -0.54
N VAL A 417 10.23 -55.37 -1.53
CA VAL A 417 8.93 -55.10 -2.18
C VAL A 417 7.97 -56.26 -1.95
N LEU A 418 6.71 -55.98 -1.62
CA LEU A 418 5.72 -57.06 -1.45
C LEU A 418 5.19 -57.55 -2.81
N TYR A 419 4.65 -56.64 -3.62
CA TYR A 419 3.98 -56.96 -4.87
C TYR A 419 4.43 -56.04 -6.02
N CYS A 420 4.93 -56.65 -7.09
CA CYS A 420 5.35 -55.95 -8.30
C CYS A 420 4.81 -56.62 -9.57
N ARG A 421 4.36 -55.79 -10.52
CA ARG A 421 4.20 -56.17 -11.93
C ARG A 421 5.07 -55.28 -12.80
N ILE A 422 5.89 -55.90 -13.64
CA ILE A 422 6.86 -55.25 -14.50
C ILE A 422 6.59 -55.69 -15.95
N TRP A 423 6.56 -54.75 -16.88
CA TRP A 423 6.35 -54.98 -18.31
C TRP A 423 7.46 -54.30 -19.10
N LEU A 424 8.11 -55.04 -20.00
CA LEU A 424 9.18 -54.58 -20.89
C LEU A 424 10.32 -53.89 -20.13
N VAL A 425 11.31 -54.69 -19.72
CA VAL A 425 12.49 -54.17 -19.02
C VAL A 425 13.78 -54.80 -19.53
N ASP A 426 14.80 -53.99 -19.76
CA ASP A 426 16.09 -54.50 -20.25
C ASP A 426 16.88 -55.13 -19.11
N SER A 427 16.95 -54.48 -17.94
CA SER A 427 17.74 -54.93 -16.79
C SER A 427 16.98 -54.85 -15.45
N VAL A 428 17.05 -55.91 -14.63
CA VAL A 428 16.34 -56.00 -13.33
C VAL A 428 17.24 -56.52 -12.22
N SER A 429 17.31 -55.81 -11.09
CA SER A 429 17.92 -56.30 -9.85
C SER A 429 16.89 -56.41 -8.73
N LEU A 430 16.71 -57.61 -8.17
CA LEU A 430 15.71 -57.88 -7.12
C LEU A 430 16.39 -58.31 -5.81
N GLN A 431 15.98 -57.69 -4.70
CA GLN A 431 16.39 -58.09 -3.36
C GLN A 431 15.20 -58.10 -2.40
N ARG A 432 14.89 -59.27 -1.82
CA ARG A 432 13.79 -59.47 -0.87
C ARG A 432 12.44 -59.01 -1.45
N VAL A 433 12.07 -59.58 -2.58
CA VAL A 433 10.75 -59.36 -3.20
C VAL A 433 9.90 -60.61 -3.02
N LEU A 434 8.69 -60.45 -2.48
CA LEU A 434 7.80 -61.58 -2.18
C LEU A 434 7.05 -62.06 -3.43
N TYR A 435 6.46 -61.15 -4.19
CA TYR A 435 5.71 -61.48 -5.39
C TYR A 435 6.07 -60.52 -6.54
N CYS A 436 6.70 -61.07 -7.58
CA CYS A 436 7.05 -60.37 -8.81
C CYS A 436 6.51 -61.12 -10.02
N ARG A 437 5.77 -60.43 -10.90
CA ARG A 437 5.50 -60.89 -12.27
C ARG A 437 6.19 -59.98 -13.27
N ILE A 438 6.99 -60.57 -14.16
CA ILE A 438 7.77 -59.84 -15.16
C ILE A 438 7.37 -60.35 -16.55
N TRP A 439 7.11 -59.43 -17.47
CA TRP A 439 6.71 -59.70 -18.85
C TRP A 439 7.73 -59.05 -19.79
N LEU A 440 8.40 -59.87 -20.61
CA LEU A 440 9.46 -59.48 -21.56
C LEU A 440 10.68 -58.83 -20.88
N VAL A 441 11.80 -59.57 -20.85
CA VAL A 441 13.11 -59.11 -20.37
C VAL A 441 14.15 -59.42 -21.43
N ASP A 442 14.89 -58.41 -21.87
CA ASP A 442 15.86 -58.56 -22.97
C ASP A 442 17.24 -59.07 -22.50
N SER A 443 17.58 -58.96 -21.20
CA SER A 443 18.89 -59.41 -20.70
C SER A 443 18.86 -60.24 -19.40
N SER A 444 19.82 -61.17 -19.31
CA SER A 444 20.03 -62.15 -18.24
C SER A 444 20.48 -61.51 -16.93
N ALA A 445 19.54 -61.12 -16.08
CA ALA A 445 19.84 -60.58 -14.75
C ALA A 445 19.68 -61.64 -13.63
N PRO A 446 20.50 -61.60 -12.56
CA PRO A 446 20.39 -62.54 -11.44
C PRO A 446 19.12 -62.25 -10.61
N VAL A 447 18.13 -63.14 -10.74
CA VAL A 447 16.86 -63.08 -10.00
C VAL A 447 17.01 -63.76 -8.64
N ASN A 448 17.15 -62.98 -7.56
CA ASN A 448 17.08 -63.50 -6.18
C ASN A 448 15.72 -63.18 -5.54
N GLY A 449 14.71 -64.00 -5.84
CA GLY A 449 13.34 -63.92 -5.28
C GLY A 449 12.37 -64.93 -5.93
N VAL A 450 11.18 -65.11 -5.34
CA VAL A 450 10.10 -65.93 -5.94
C VAL A 450 9.47 -65.10 -7.07
N ALA A 451 10.00 -65.25 -8.28
CA ALA A 451 9.52 -64.56 -9.47
C ALA A 451 8.89 -65.57 -10.44
N ASP A 452 7.62 -65.37 -10.77
CA ASP A 452 6.99 -66.05 -11.89
C ASP A 452 7.39 -65.29 -13.16
N THR A 453 8.52 -65.68 -13.77
CA THR A 453 8.88 -65.20 -15.11
C THR A 453 8.00 -65.93 -16.12
N VAL A 454 7.24 -65.19 -16.93
CA VAL A 454 6.59 -65.76 -18.13
C VAL A 454 7.56 -65.57 -19.30
N PRO A 455 8.34 -66.60 -19.70
CA PRO A 455 9.22 -66.46 -20.85
C PRO A 455 8.40 -66.27 -22.12
N CYS A 456 8.93 -65.47 -23.06
CA CYS A 456 8.35 -65.35 -24.38
C CYS A 456 8.35 -66.72 -25.06
N LYS A 457 7.16 -67.19 -25.46
CA LYS A 457 7.06 -68.05 -26.63
C LYS A 457 7.55 -67.22 -27.82
N SER A 458 8.61 -67.70 -28.45
CA SER A 458 9.12 -67.23 -29.72
C SER A 458 7.96 -66.93 -30.68
N ILE A 459 7.72 -65.66 -31.00
CA ILE A 459 6.96 -65.34 -32.19
C ILE A 459 7.94 -65.58 -33.35
N ARG A 460 7.91 -66.79 -33.93
CA ARG A 460 8.38 -66.98 -35.29
C ARG A 460 7.36 -66.31 -36.20
N PRO A 461 7.73 -65.31 -37.02
CA PRO A 461 6.86 -64.92 -38.12
C PRO A 461 6.83 -66.06 -39.16
N PRO A 462 5.73 -66.23 -39.91
CA PRO A 462 5.75 -67.06 -41.13
C PRO A 462 6.70 -66.50 -42.18
#